data_AF-F3ZM63-F1
#
_entry.id   AF-F3ZM63-F1
#
_cell.length_a   1.000
_cell.length_b   1.000
_cell.length_c   1.000
_cell.angle_alpha   90.00
_cell.angle_beta   90.00
_cell.angle_gamma   90.00
#
_symmetry.space_group_name_H-M   'P 1'
#
loop_
_entity.id
_entity.type
_entity.pdbx_description
1 polymer ?
#
loop_
_entity_poly.entity_id
_entity_poly.type
_entity_poly.pdbx_seq_one_letter_code
_entity_poly.pdbx_strand_id
1 'polypeptide(L)'
;MGTEGAKPKVDNPDRTRLGDPLGQLKGDRSAFVGAFEPAAKEVGKGSATAALAWVGDTAERWHTDVAGHRKKVRERIDVVLSDVQRHINSMPAQVTPEEAAAMNRNRRML
;
A
#
# COMPACT_ATOMS: atom_id res chain seq x y z
N MET A 1 -28.90 -20.93 37.33
CA MET A 1 -28.23 -19.68 36.94
C MET A 1 -28.01 -19.73 35.45
N GLY A 2 -28.75 -18.90 34.70
CA GLY A 2 -28.82 -18.99 33.24
C GLY A 2 -27.47 -18.71 32.61
N THR A 3 -27.05 -19.58 31.71
CA THR A 3 -25.98 -19.30 30.75
C THR A 3 -26.44 -18.14 29.88
N GLU A 4 -26.07 -16.91 30.22
CA GLU A 4 -26.20 -15.77 29.33
C GLU A 4 -25.45 -16.12 28.04
N GLY A 5 -26.22 -16.44 27.00
CA GLY A 5 -25.70 -16.82 25.70
C GLY A 5 -24.86 -15.67 25.17
N ALA A 6 -23.55 -15.83 25.22
CA ALA A 6 -22.62 -14.90 24.60
C ALA A 6 -23.04 -14.74 23.13
N LYS A 7 -23.51 -13.54 22.76
CA LYS A 7 -23.88 -13.24 21.38
C LYS A 7 -22.68 -13.58 20.48
N PRO A 8 -22.90 -14.17 19.29
CA PRO A 8 -21.80 -14.51 18.39
C PRO A 8 -21.00 -13.25 18.08
N LYS A 9 -19.67 -13.35 18.23
CA LYS A 9 -18.76 -12.26 17.88
C LYS A 9 -18.82 -12.04 16.36
N VAL A 10 -18.72 -10.78 15.95
CA VAL A 10 -18.73 -10.35 14.56
C VAL A 10 -17.36 -9.82 14.16
N ASP A 11 -17.07 -9.79 12.86
CA ASP A 11 -15.81 -9.25 12.36
C ASP A 11 -15.63 -7.78 12.75
N ASN A 12 -14.40 -7.41 13.09
CA ASN A 12 -14.07 -6.04 13.45
C ASN A 12 -14.18 -5.11 12.22
N PRO A 13 -15.14 -4.16 12.21
CA PRO A 13 -15.34 -3.26 11.07
C PRO A 13 -14.11 -2.42 10.72
N ASP A 14 -13.30 -2.03 11.72
CA ASP A 14 -12.12 -1.20 11.51
C ASP A 14 -10.97 -2.00 10.88
N ARG A 15 -10.86 -3.31 11.18
CA ARG A 15 -9.92 -4.21 10.48
C ARG A 15 -10.27 -4.32 9.01
N THR A 16 -11.54 -4.54 8.69
CA THR A 16 -12.02 -4.60 7.30
C THR A 16 -11.78 -3.28 6.59
N ARG A 17 -12.06 -2.15 7.27
CA ARG A 17 -11.87 -0.81 6.72
C ARG A 17 -10.44 -0.49 6.33
N LEU A 18 -9.45 -0.97 7.08
CA LEU A 18 -8.04 -0.79 6.73
C LEU A 18 -7.53 -1.84 5.72
N GLY A 19 -8.25 -2.96 5.58
CA GLY A 19 -7.94 -4.00 4.61
C GLY A 19 -8.01 -3.51 3.16
N ASP A 20 -9.08 -2.80 2.78
CA ASP A 20 -9.24 -2.35 1.39
C ASP A 20 -8.18 -1.32 0.96
N PRO A 21 -7.92 -0.23 1.72
CA PRO A 21 -6.85 0.72 1.38
C PRO A 21 -5.46 0.07 1.40
N LEU A 22 -5.21 -0.90 2.30
CA LEU A 22 -3.97 -1.66 2.30
C LEU A 22 -3.81 -2.47 1.01
N GLY A 23 -4.89 -3.09 0.54
CA GLY A 23 -4.92 -3.80 -0.75
C GLY A 23 -4.63 -2.86 -1.92
N GLN A 24 -5.28 -1.70 -1.97
CA GLN A 24 -5.04 -0.69 -3.00
C GLN A 24 -3.58 -0.21 -2.99
N LEU A 25 -3.03 0.09 -1.81
CA LEU A 25 -1.65 0.57 -1.69
C LEU A 25 -0.61 -0.47 -2.15
N LYS A 26 -0.89 -1.77 -2.00
CA LYS A 26 -0.05 -2.84 -2.58
C LYS A 26 -0.08 -2.83 -4.11
N GLY A 27 -1.25 -2.56 -4.69
CA GLY A 27 -1.43 -2.36 -6.13
C GLY A 27 -0.66 -1.13 -6.61
N ASP A 28 -0.86 0.01 -5.95
CA ASP A 28 -0.20 1.28 -6.27
C ASP A 28 1.32 1.16 -6.20
N ARG A 29 1.84 0.47 -5.17
CA ARG A 29 3.27 0.15 -5.06
C ARG A 29 3.80 -0.53 -6.33
N SER A 30 3.09 -1.55 -6.80
CA SER A 30 3.48 -2.32 -7.99
C SER A 30 3.40 -1.47 -9.25
N ALA A 31 2.35 -0.64 -9.37
CA ALA A 31 2.18 0.29 -10.47
C ALA A 31 3.31 1.34 -10.53
N PHE A 32 3.65 1.97 -9.40
CA PHE A 32 4.76 2.93 -9.35
C PHE A 32 6.08 2.28 -9.72
N VAL A 33 6.44 1.16 -9.10
CA VAL A 33 7.70 0.46 -9.40
C VAL A 33 7.75 0.03 -10.88
N GLY A 34 6.63 -0.45 -11.41
CA GLY A 34 6.47 -0.84 -12.81
C GLY A 34 6.57 0.33 -13.79
N ALA A 35 6.15 1.54 -13.42
CA ALA A 35 6.26 2.74 -14.26
C ALA A 35 7.69 3.34 -14.25
N PHE A 36 8.41 3.24 -13.13
CA PHE A 36 9.79 3.70 -13.05
C PHE A 36 10.76 2.85 -13.88
N GLU A 37 10.46 1.56 -14.10
CA GLU A 37 11.32 0.67 -14.87
C GLU A 37 11.45 1.04 -16.37
N PRO A 38 10.36 1.25 -17.15
CA PRO A 38 10.46 1.73 -18.52
C PRO A 38 11.05 3.15 -18.57
N ALA A 39 10.67 4.04 -17.64
CA ALA A 39 11.25 5.39 -17.57
C ALA A 39 12.78 5.36 -17.42
N ALA A 40 13.32 4.45 -16.61
CA ALA A 40 14.76 4.28 -16.48
C ALA A 40 15.41 3.62 -17.72
N LYS A 41 14.69 2.78 -18.47
CA LYS A 41 15.20 2.15 -19.71
C LYS A 41 15.18 3.11 -20.91
N GLU A 42 14.21 4.02 -20.93
CA GLU A 42 14.10 5.05 -21.97
C GLU A 42 15.17 6.14 -21.79
N VAL A 43 15.47 6.49 -20.53
CA VAL A 43 16.46 7.50 -20.18
C VAL A 43 17.78 6.83 -19.79
N GLY A 44 18.72 6.74 -20.73
CA GLY A 44 20.04 6.12 -20.56
C GLY A 44 20.03 4.59 -20.71
N LYS A 45 21.14 4.03 -21.19
CA LYS A 45 21.34 2.60 -21.56
C LYS A 45 20.40 1.99 -22.61
N GLY A 46 19.55 2.81 -23.23
CA GLY A 46 18.85 2.49 -24.47
C GLY A 46 17.67 1.53 -24.35
N SER A 47 16.54 1.95 -24.91
CA SER A 47 15.49 1.03 -25.33
C SER A 47 16.04 0.07 -26.40
N ALA A 48 15.43 -1.12 -26.52
CA ALA A 48 15.76 -2.12 -27.53
C ALA A 48 15.72 -1.57 -28.97
N THR A 49 15.10 -0.40 -29.20
CA THR A 49 15.21 0.37 -30.42
C THR A 49 16.21 1.52 -30.22
N ALA A 50 17.45 1.28 -30.63
CA ALA A 50 18.60 2.20 -30.54
C ALA A 50 18.39 3.60 -31.19
N ALA A 51 17.27 3.83 -31.88
CA ALA A 51 16.93 5.09 -32.54
C ALA A 51 16.38 6.18 -31.59
N LEU A 52 15.95 5.83 -30.36
CA LEU A 52 15.34 6.78 -29.40
C LEU A 52 16.12 6.93 -28.09
N ALA A 53 17.26 6.26 -27.96
CA ALA A 53 18.06 6.26 -26.74
C ALA A 53 18.74 7.61 -26.53
N TRP A 54 18.46 8.25 -25.39
CA TRP A 54 19.21 9.43 -24.97
C TRP A 54 20.62 8.99 -24.56
N VAL A 55 21.64 9.55 -25.21
CA VAL A 55 23.06 9.17 -25.04
C VAL A 55 23.87 10.31 -24.42
N GLY A 56 24.90 9.97 -23.65
CA GLY A 56 25.83 10.91 -23.00
C GLY A 56 25.69 10.97 -21.47
N ASP A 57 26.63 11.66 -20.81
CA ASP A 57 26.75 11.71 -19.34
C ASP A 57 25.47 12.20 -18.64
N THR A 58 24.77 13.16 -19.25
CA THR A 58 23.48 13.65 -18.74
C THR A 58 22.41 12.56 -18.72
N ALA A 59 22.36 11.72 -19.76
CA ALA A 59 21.38 10.64 -19.85
C ALA A 59 21.68 9.52 -18.82
N GLU A 60 22.95 9.18 -18.61
CA GLU A 60 23.36 8.23 -17.55
C GLU A 60 23.08 8.77 -16.14
N ARG A 61 23.22 10.08 -15.94
CA ARG A 61 22.82 10.71 -14.66
C ARG A 61 21.32 10.61 -14.44
N TRP A 62 20.51 10.94 -15.44
CA TRP A 62 19.06 10.82 -15.33
C TRP A 62 18.60 9.37 -15.14
N HIS A 63 19.24 8.40 -15.81
CA HIS A 63 19.03 6.96 -15.55
C HIS A 63 19.19 6.64 -14.06
N THR A 64 20.32 7.08 -13.49
CA THR A 64 20.67 6.86 -12.09
C THR A 64 19.66 7.53 -11.15
N ASP A 65 19.25 8.77 -11.47
CA ASP A 65 18.27 9.51 -10.69
C ASP A 65 16.90 8.81 -10.69
N VAL A 66 16.41 8.38 -11.86
CA VAL A 66 15.13 7.65 -12.00
C VAL A 66 15.18 6.31 -11.26
N ALA A 67 16.28 5.56 -11.40
CA ALA A 67 16.48 4.31 -10.67
C ALA A 67 16.55 4.53 -9.14
N GLY A 68 17.18 5.62 -8.70
CA GLY A 68 17.22 6.04 -7.30
C GLY A 68 15.84 6.44 -6.77
N HIS A 69 15.04 7.17 -7.55
CA HIS A 69 13.66 7.50 -7.21
C HIS A 69 12.79 6.26 -7.10
N ARG A 70 12.91 5.31 -8.02
CA ARG A 70 12.22 4.01 -7.94
C ARG A 70 12.46 3.33 -6.59
N LYS A 71 13.72 3.25 -6.18
CA LYS A 71 14.11 2.64 -4.91
C LYS A 71 13.48 3.36 -3.72
N LYS A 72 13.58 4.70 -3.68
CA LYS A 72 13.03 5.53 -2.60
C LYS A 72 11.51 5.42 -2.49
N VAL A 73 10.80 5.45 -3.62
CA VAL A 73 9.33 5.32 -3.65
C VAL A 73 8.91 3.95 -3.12
N ARG A 74 9.56 2.87 -3.60
CA ARG A 74 9.31 1.52 -3.11
C ARG A 74 9.50 1.41 -1.59
N GLU A 75 10.63 1.89 -1.07
CA GLU A 75 10.94 1.83 0.36
C GLU A 75 9.93 2.61 1.21
N ARG A 76 9.54 3.81 0.78
CA ARG A 76 8.55 4.62 1.49
C ARG A 76 7.18 3.96 1.52
N ILE A 77 6.73 3.39 0.40
CA ILE A 77 5.45 2.68 0.36
C ILE A 77 5.53 1.40 1.20
N ASP A 78 6.65 0.67 1.20
CA ASP A 78 6.86 -0.51 2.05
C ASP A 78 6.74 -0.20 3.54
N VAL A 79 7.25 0.95 3.98
CA VAL A 79 7.08 1.41 5.37
C VAL A 79 5.61 1.64 5.70
N VAL A 80 4.89 2.39 4.86
CA VAL A 80 3.44 2.65 5.08
C VAL A 80 2.64 1.34 5.09
N LEU A 81 2.93 0.42 4.17
CA LEU A 81 2.30 -0.90 4.14
C LEU A 81 2.56 -1.68 5.45
N SER A 82 3.79 -1.64 5.96
CA SER A 82 4.16 -2.30 7.21
C SER A 82 3.42 -1.72 8.41
N ASP A 83 3.32 -0.39 8.49
CA ASP A 83 2.67 0.30 9.60
C ASP A 83 1.16 0.03 9.62
N VAL A 84 0.49 0.10 8.46
CA VAL A 84 -0.94 -0.23 8.35
C VAL A 84 -1.20 -1.69 8.69
N GLN A 85 -0.39 -2.62 8.16
CA GLN A 85 -0.53 -4.04 8.47
C GLN A 85 -0.29 -4.34 9.95
N ARG A 86 0.68 -3.67 10.58
CA ARG A 86 0.95 -3.79 12.02
C ARG A 86 -0.25 -3.32 12.85
N HIS A 87 -0.84 -2.19 12.48
CA HIS A 87 -2.03 -1.69 13.15
C HIS A 87 -3.21 -2.66 13.00
N ILE A 88 -3.46 -3.18 11.79
CA ILE A 88 -4.47 -4.23 11.56
C ILE A 88 -4.21 -5.44 12.47
N ASN A 89 -2.97 -5.90 12.56
CA ASN A 89 -2.60 -7.06 13.37
C ASN A 89 -2.77 -6.80 14.88
N SER A 90 -2.64 -5.55 15.33
CA SER A 90 -2.84 -5.17 16.73
C SER A 90 -4.31 -5.12 17.16
N MET A 91 -5.24 -5.01 16.19
CA MET A 91 -6.67 -4.96 16.47
C MET A 91 -7.26 -6.37 16.65
N PRO A 92 -8.29 -6.55 17.50
CA PRO A 92 -8.97 -7.82 17.64
C PRO A 92 -9.64 -8.22 16.32
N ALA A 93 -9.52 -9.49 15.91
CA ALA A 93 -10.13 -10.01 14.68
C ALA A 93 -11.66 -9.93 14.71
N GLN A 94 -12.24 -10.24 15.88
CA GLN A 94 -13.69 -10.22 16.10
C GLN A 94 -14.00 -9.42 17.37
N VAL A 95 -15.11 -8.69 17.33
CA VAL A 95 -15.64 -7.85 18.42
C VAL A 95 -17.08 -8.25 18.72
N THR A 96 -17.62 -7.77 19.82
CA THR A 96 -19.06 -7.94 20.11
C THR A 96 -19.91 -7.15 19.11
N PRO A 97 -21.15 -7.57 18.84
CA PRO A 97 -22.07 -6.80 17.98
C PRO A 97 -22.27 -5.36 18.44
N GLU A 98 -22.27 -5.12 19.76
CA GLU A 98 -22.41 -3.79 20.36
C GLU A 98 -21.21 -2.89 20.07
N GLU A 99 -19.98 -3.41 20.18
CA GLU A 99 -18.74 -2.72 19.82
C GLU A 99 -18.70 -2.41 18.32
N ALA A 100 -19.03 -3.39 17.47
CA ALA A 100 -19.11 -3.18 16.02
C ALA A 100 -20.15 -2.09 15.65
N ALA A 101 -21.30 -2.06 16.34
CA ALA A 101 -22.30 -1.02 16.15
C ALA A 101 -21.79 0.35 16.61
N ALA A 102 -21.06 0.44 17.72
CA ALA A 102 -20.46 1.67 18.21
C ALA A 102 -19.39 2.21 17.24
N MET A 103 -18.49 1.35 16.76
CA MET A 103 -17.47 1.68 15.74
C MET A 103 -18.13 2.23 14.46
N ASN A 104 -19.19 1.58 13.99
CA ASN A 104 -19.95 2.05 12.82
C ASN A 104 -20.77 3.32 13.06
N ARG A 105 -21.18 3.63 14.30
CA ARG A 105 -21.86 4.89 14.62
C ARG A 105 -20.89 6.06 14.67
N ASN A 106 -19.73 5.90 15.29
CA ASN A 106 -18.67 6.92 15.27
C ASN A 106 -18.26 7.29 13.84
N ARG A 107 -18.37 6.35 12.89
CA ARG A 107 -18.16 6.60 11.47
C ARG A 107 -19.15 7.58 10.84
N ARG A 108 -20.43 7.63 11.25
CA ARG A 108 -21.44 8.51 10.63
C ARG A 108 -21.35 9.96 11.13
N MET A 109 -20.54 10.21 12.15
CA MET A 109 -20.37 11.52 12.77
C MET A 109 -19.10 12.25 12.29
N LEU A 110 -18.27 11.60 11.46
CA LEU A 110 -17.11 12.17 10.76
C LEU A 110 -17.47 12.44 9.30
#